data_AF-A0A3S1CEI8-F1
#
_entry.id   AF-A0A3S1CEI8-F1
#
_cell.length_a   1.000
_cell.length_b   1.000
_cell.length_c   1.000
_cell.angle_alpha   90.00
_cell.angle_beta   90.00
_cell.angle_gamma   90.00
#
_symmetry.space_group_name_H-M   'P 1'
#
loop_
_entity.id
_entity.type
_entity.pdbx_description
1 polymer ?
#
loop_
_entity_poly.entity_id
_entity_poly.type
_entity_poly.pdbx_seq_one_letter_code
_entity_poly.pdbx_strand_id
1 'polypeptide(L)'
;MVHKQIKPSNKESLEMTHTKNDALNSSEFQPSAIHLELLEALLDDEATYPWNPASPESEDFFHQCDAHFAIDELLEVDSGRQEAFYSHLDTLWSNTPTLQSQCNTPVVSISKLKESLQSAISSRIPHEWIEKIAQKASDLFNSPMSIADQLVEIAASVVPALGADDLSVLARPYAYAMRSETTTLESTLKKVGGHEWNNLSEIEQARVSVAVAYYALQQLKNSQAID
;
A
#
# COMPACT_ATOMS: atom_id res chain seq x y z
N MET A 1 -25.79 -9.48 -93.59
CA MET A 1 -27.15 -8.89 -93.58
C MET A 1 -27.21 -7.96 -92.39
N VAL A 2 -27.29 -6.65 -92.65
CA VAL A 2 -27.26 -5.58 -91.66
C VAL A 2 -28.62 -5.52 -90.96
N HIS A 3 -28.65 -5.47 -89.63
CA HIS A 3 -29.56 -4.58 -88.89
C HIS A 3 -29.09 -4.37 -87.44
N LYS A 4 -29.48 -3.20 -86.94
CA LYS A 4 -28.89 -2.39 -85.89
C LYS A 4 -29.97 -2.18 -84.80
N GLN A 5 -29.53 -1.85 -83.59
CA GLN A 5 -30.30 -1.34 -82.43
C GLN A 5 -31.02 -2.45 -81.64
N ILE A 6 -31.05 -2.47 -80.29
CA ILE A 6 -31.30 -1.38 -79.33
C ILE A 6 -30.59 -1.69 -77.99
N LYS A 7 -29.84 -0.71 -77.44
CA LYS A 7 -29.47 -0.53 -76.01
C LYS A 7 -30.59 0.30 -75.34
N PRO A 8 -30.65 0.56 -74.01
CA PRO A 8 -29.93 0.01 -72.84
C PRO A 8 -30.86 -0.17 -71.58
N SER A 9 -30.33 -0.71 -70.47
CA SER A 9 -30.65 -0.26 -69.09
C SER A 9 -29.73 -1.02 -68.13
N ASN A 10 -28.53 -0.52 -67.86
CA ASN A 10 -28.23 0.32 -66.69
C ASN A 10 -28.74 -0.25 -65.37
N LYS A 11 -27.87 -0.97 -64.64
CA LYS A 11 -27.41 -0.52 -63.33
C LYS A 11 -25.93 -0.87 -63.17
N GLU A 12 -25.11 0.17 -63.19
CA GLU A 12 -23.78 0.19 -62.62
C GLU A 12 -23.83 -0.20 -61.13
N SER A 13 -22.88 -1.04 -60.73
CA SER A 13 -22.08 -0.92 -59.49
C SER A 13 -20.89 -1.86 -59.69
N LEU A 14 -19.76 -1.29 -60.14
CA LEU A 14 -18.59 -0.99 -59.29
C LEU A 14 -17.90 -2.30 -58.87
N GLU A 15 -17.01 -2.81 -59.72
CA GLU A 15 -15.55 -2.69 -59.53
C GLU A 15 -15.10 -2.97 -58.09
N MET A 16 -14.37 -4.07 -57.87
CA MET A 16 -12.91 -4.01 -57.70
C MET A 16 -12.31 -5.40 -57.48
N THR A 17 -11.48 -5.78 -58.45
CA THR A 17 -10.16 -6.43 -58.28
C THR A 17 -10.07 -7.69 -57.42
N HIS A 18 -10.01 -8.82 -58.12
CA HIS A 18 -8.83 -9.68 -58.18
C HIS A 18 -7.77 -9.41 -57.09
N THR A 19 -7.80 -10.19 -56.01
CA THR A 19 -6.57 -10.46 -55.26
C THR A 19 -6.56 -11.92 -54.87
N LYS A 20 -5.96 -12.70 -55.76
CA LYS A 20 -5.49 -14.05 -55.50
C LYS A 20 -4.33 -13.92 -54.52
N ASN A 21 -4.64 -13.93 -53.23
CA ASN A 21 -3.65 -14.03 -52.17
C ASN A 21 -3.43 -15.51 -51.86
N ASP A 22 -2.81 -16.19 -52.82
CA ASP A 22 -1.99 -17.36 -52.56
C ASP A 22 -0.84 -16.91 -51.67
N ALA A 23 -0.92 -17.26 -50.39
CA ALA A 23 0.17 -17.44 -49.43
C ALA A 23 -0.31 -16.95 -48.07
N LEU A 24 -0.80 -17.88 -47.26
CA LEU A 24 -0.46 -18.01 -45.84
C LEU A 24 -1.04 -19.34 -45.36
N ASN A 25 -0.21 -20.37 -45.46
CA ASN A 25 -0.10 -21.41 -44.45
C ASN A 25 -1.44 -22.04 -44.02
N SER A 26 -1.99 -22.95 -44.85
CA SER A 26 -2.79 -24.05 -44.32
C SER A 26 -1.85 -24.94 -43.51
N SER A 27 -1.47 -24.48 -42.32
CA SER A 27 -0.99 -25.36 -41.28
C SER A 27 -2.14 -26.32 -41.03
N GLU A 28 -2.06 -27.51 -41.62
CA GLU A 28 -2.93 -28.62 -41.26
C GLU A 28 -2.90 -28.69 -39.74
N PHE A 29 -4.00 -28.28 -39.11
CA PHE A 29 -4.17 -28.47 -37.68
C PHE A 29 -4.41 -29.96 -37.52
N GLN A 30 -3.32 -30.74 -37.54
CA GLN A 30 -3.33 -32.14 -37.15
C GLN A 30 -3.40 -32.10 -35.63
N PRO A 31 -4.59 -32.34 -35.02
CA PRO A 31 -4.68 -32.36 -33.57
C PRO A 31 -3.74 -33.46 -33.08
N SER A 32 -2.81 -33.11 -32.20
CA SER A 32 -1.95 -34.10 -31.56
C SER A 32 -2.82 -35.13 -30.82
N ALA A 33 -2.32 -36.35 -30.60
CA ALA A 33 -3.07 -37.40 -29.91
C ALA A 33 -3.67 -36.92 -28.58
N ILE A 34 -2.93 -36.07 -27.84
CA ILE A 34 -3.37 -35.43 -26.60
C ILE A 34 -4.55 -34.45 -26.84
N HIS A 35 -4.55 -33.73 -27.96
CA HIS A 35 -5.64 -32.83 -28.32
C HIS A 35 -6.90 -33.60 -28.73
N LEU A 36 -6.75 -34.78 -29.35
CA LEU A 36 -7.88 -35.67 -29.64
C LEU A 36 -8.44 -36.31 -28.37
N GLU A 37 -7.58 -36.77 -27.46
CA GLU A 37 -7.97 -37.30 -26.15
C GLU A 37 -8.67 -36.23 -25.29
N LEU A 38 -8.17 -34.98 -25.31
CA LEU A 38 -8.83 -33.86 -24.65
C LEU A 38 -10.19 -33.55 -25.27
N LEU A 39 -10.29 -33.55 -26.61
CA LEU A 39 -11.55 -33.34 -27.30
C LEU A 39 -12.55 -34.45 -26.99
N GLU A 40 -12.11 -35.70 -26.92
CA GLU A 40 -12.92 -36.85 -26.53
C GLU A 40 -13.43 -36.70 -25.09
N ALA A 41 -12.56 -36.31 -24.15
CA ALA A 41 -12.94 -36.06 -22.76
C ALA A 41 -13.90 -34.86 -22.59
N LEU A 42 -13.83 -33.85 -23.46
CA LEU A 42 -14.73 -32.68 -23.43
C LEU A 42 -16.07 -32.94 -24.14
N LEU A 43 -16.11 -33.89 -25.07
CA LEU A 43 -17.33 -34.32 -25.77
C LEU A 43 -18.06 -35.46 -25.06
N ASP A 44 -17.47 -36.02 -24.01
CA ASP A 44 -18.11 -37.05 -23.21
C ASP A 44 -19.37 -36.48 -22.55
N ASP A 45 -20.50 -37.18 -22.71
CA ASP A 45 -21.81 -36.76 -22.20
C ASP A 45 -21.95 -37.05 -20.68
N GLU A 46 -20.93 -37.64 -20.06
CA GLU A 46 -20.86 -37.80 -18.61
C GLU A 46 -20.78 -36.41 -17.96
N ALA A 47 -21.83 -36.05 -17.21
CA ALA A 47 -21.97 -34.74 -16.59
C ALA A 47 -20.73 -34.42 -15.74
N THR A 48 -19.81 -33.63 -16.30
CA THR A 48 -18.48 -33.37 -15.75
C THR A 48 -18.54 -32.76 -14.34
N TYR A 49 -19.66 -32.12 -14.02
CA TYR A 49 -19.93 -31.59 -12.69
C TYR A 49 -21.39 -31.84 -12.29
N PRO A 50 -21.65 -32.48 -11.14
CA PRO A 50 -23.01 -32.69 -10.62
C PRO A 50 -23.73 -31.37 -10.23
N TRP A 51 -23.06 -30.24 -10.36
CA TRP A 51 -23.44 -28.95 -9.80
C TRP A 51 -23.88 -27.98 -10.92
N ASN A 52 -24.28 -28.51 -12.08
CA ASN A 52 -24.73 -27.68 -13.20
C ASN A 52 -26.00 -26.92 -12.79
N PRO A 53 -25.94 -25.60 -12.57
CA PRO A 53 -27.08 -24.82 -12.06
C PRO A 53 -28.23 -24.68 -13.06
N ALA A 54 -28.04 -25.13 -14.31
CA ALA A 54 -29.08 -25.18 -15.33
C ALA A 54 -29.80 -26.55 -15.38
N SER A 55 -29.33 -27.56 -14.64
CA SER A 55 -29.99 -28.86 -14.52
C SER A 55 -30.93 -28.88 -13.29
N PRO A 56 -32.18 -29.35 -13.44
CA PRO A 56 -33.08 -29.53 -12.28
C PRO A 56 -32.55 -30.55 -11.27
N GLU A 57 -31.71 -31.50 -11.69
CA GLU A 57 -31.09 -32.51 -10.83
C GLU A 57 -30.03 -31.91 -9.88
N SER A 58 -29.56 -30.69 -10.16
CA SER A 58 -28.62 -29.98 -9.28
C SER A 58 -29.29 -29.50 -7.98
N GLU A 59 -30.58 -29.15 -8.03
CA GLU A 59 -31.35 -28.73 -6.86
C GLU A 59 -31.47 -29.89 -5.85
N ASP A 60 -31.70 -31.12 -6.33
CA ASP A 60 -31.72 -32.33 -5.50
C ASP A 60 -30.36 -32.61 -4.84
N PHE A 61 -29.26 -32.37 -5.57
CA PHE A 61 -27.90 -32.50 -5.01
C PHE A 61 -27.65 -31.48 -3.90
N PHE A 62 -27.98 -30.21 -4.11
CA PHE A 62 -27.85 -29.17 -3.09
C PHE A 62 -28.73 -29.46 -1.87
N HIS A 63 -29.97 -29.90 -2.07
CA HIS A 63 -30.84 -30.33 -0.98
C HIS A 63 -30.25 -31.50 -0.18
N GLN A 64 -29.59 -32.45 -0.84
CA GLN A 64 -28.92 -33.54 -0.14
C GLN A 64 -27.71 -33.02 0.66
N CYS A 65 -26.92 -32.10 0.12
CA CYS A 65 -25.81 -31.47 0.86
C CYS A 65 -26.31 -30.69 2.08
N ASP A 66 -27.36 -29.90 1.92
CA ASP A 66 -27.96 -29.11 3.00
C ASP A 66 -28.57 -30.02 4.09
N ALA A 67 -29.19 -31.13 3.70
CA ALA A 67 -29.73 -32.11 4.66
C ALA A 67 -28.64 -32.81 5.49
N HIS A 68 -27.43 -32.96 4.95
CA HIS A 68 -26.29 -33.50 5.71
C HIS A 68 -25.60 -32.45 6.58
N PHE A 69 -25.93 -31.17 6.40
CA PHE A 69 -25.34 -30.10 7.15
C PHE A 69 -26.17 -29.88 8.43
N ALA A 70 -25.72 -30.46 9.54
CA ALA A 70 -26.37 -30.40 10.84
C ALA A 70 -26.23 -29.00 11.50
N ILE A 71 -26.69 -27.94 10.81
CA ILE A 71 -26.73 -26.57 11.36
C ILE A 71 -27.58 -26.54 12.62
N ASP A 72 -28.70 -27.25 12.63
CA ASP A 72 -29.60 -27.26 13.78
C ASP A 72 -28.91 -27.81 15.04
N GLU A 73 -28.05 -28.82 14.88
CA GLU A 73 -27.25 -29.40 15.97
C GLU A 73 -26.11 -28.45 16.43
N LEU A 74 -25.61 -27.60 15.52
CA LEU A 74 -24.65 -26.53 15.81
C LEU A 74 -25.32 -25.31 16.48
N LEU A 75 -26.60 -25.04 16.18
CA LEU A 75 -27.40 -23.97 16.79
C LEU A 75 -27.97 -24.37 18.15
N GLU A 76 -28.18 -25.67 18.40
CA GLU A 76 -28.48 -26.21 19.73
C GLU A 76 -27.25 -26.28 20.66
N VAL A 77 -26.04 -25.91 20.18
CA VAL A 77 -24.89 -25.71 21.05
C VAL A 77 -25.22 -24.63 22.07
N ASP A 78 -25.30 -25.08 23.32
CA ASP A 78 -25.45 -24.31 24.55
C ASP A 78 -24.85 -22.89 24.43
N SER A 79 -25.71 -21.88 24.47
CA SER A 79 -25.33 -20.46 24.37
C SER A 79 -24.22 -20.09 25.35
N GLY A 80 -24.08 -20.82 26.47
CA GLY A 80 -22.99 -20.66 27.42
C GLY A 80 -21.59 -20.93 26.83
N ARG A 81 -21.44 -21.83 25.85
CA ARG A 81 -20.15 -22.08 25.19
C ARG A 81 -19.76 -20.94 24.26
N GLN A 82 -20.74 -20.34 23.59
CA GLN A 82 -20.53 -19.19 22.72
C GLN A 82 -20.11 -17.98 23.55
N GLU A 83 -20.84 -17.68 24.62
CA GLU A 83 -20.49 -16.61 25.56
C GLU A 83 -19.12 -16.82 26.22
N ALA A 84 -18.79 -18.05 26.61
CA ALA A 84 -17.47 -18.39 27.14
C ALA A 84 -16.36 -18.21 26.09
N PHE A 85 -16.62 -18.55 24.84
CA PHE A 85 -15.67 -18.35 23.74
C PHE A 85 -15.45 -16.87 23.44
N TYR A 86 -16.52 -16.08 23.30
CA TYR A 86 -16.41 -14.65 23.04
C TYR A 86 -15.80 -13.89 24.22
N SER A 87 -16.17 -14.21 25.46
CA SER A 87 -15.53 -13.62 26.63
C SER A 87 -14.05 -14.02 26.76
N HIS A 88 -13.68 -15.24 26.34
CA HIS A 88 -12.28 -15.65 26.27
C HIS A 88 -11.52 -14.88 25.20
N LEU A 89 -12.11 -14.66 24.02
CA LEU A 89 -11.52 -13.79 22.98
C LEU A 89 -11.37 -12.35 23.46
N ASP A 90 -12.39 -11.78 24.08
CA ASP A 90 -12.33 -10.42 24.66
C ASP A 90 -11.25 -10.32 25.72
N THR A 91 -11.10 -11.36 26.54
CA THR A 91 -10.02 -11.43 27.55
C THR A 91 -8.65 -11.51 26.89
N LEU A 92 -8.49 -12.33 25.83
CA LEU A 92 -7.24 -12.43 25.08
C LEU A 92 -6.92 -11.10 24.39
N TRP A 93 -7.90 -10.45 23.77
CA TRP A 93 -7.72 -9.16 23.12
C TRP A 93 -7.47 -8.02 24.12
N SER A 94 -8.09 -8.06 25.31
CA SER A 94 -7.85 -7.08 26.38
C SER A 94 -6.52 -7.30 27.12
N ASN A 95 -6.07 -8.55 27.23
CA ASN A 95 -4.79 -8.91 27.86
C ASN A 95 -3.62 -8.91 26.89
N THR A 96 -3.84 -8.70 25.60
CA THR A 96 -2.73 -8.29 24.74
C THR A 96 -2.27 -6.92 25.24
N PRO A 97 -0.99 -6.75 25.61
CA PRO A 97 -0.45 -5.46 25.95
C PRO A 97 -0.57 -4.57 24.71
N THR A 98 -1.67 -3.82 24.63
CA THR A 98 -1.97 -2.83 23.59
C THR A 98 -1.30 -3.12 22.25
N LEU A 99 -1.85 -4.05 21.47
CA LEU A 99 -1.63 -4.07 20.01
C LEU A 99 -2.17 -2.78 19.32
N GLN A 100 -2.58 -1.77 20.09
CA GLN A 100 -2.58 -0.38 19.67
C GLN A 100 -1.19 0.13 19.23
N SER A 101 -0.09 -0.58 19.56
CA SER A 101 1.23 -0.35 18.98
C SER A 101 1.46 -1.05 17.63
N GLN A 102 0.72 -2.12 17.30
CA GLN A 102 0.93 -2.90 16.07
C GLN A 102 -0.05 -2.56 14.94
N CYS A 103 -1.19 -1.94 15.26
CA CYS A 103 -1.88 -1.11 14.29
C CYS A 103 -1.03 0.14 14.06
N ASN A 104 -0.12 0.07 13.08
CA ASN A 104 0.56 1.20 12.43
C ASN A 104 -0.45 2.14 11.74
N THR A 105 -1.50 2.56 12.47
CA THR A 105 -2.32 3.67 12.08
C THR A 105 -1.46 4.92 12.31
N PRO A 106 -1.14 5.69 11.27
CA PRO A 106 -0.21 6.82 11.38
C PRO A 106 -0.62 7.82 12.48
N VAL A 107 -1.92 7.88 12.79
CA VAL A 107 -2.52 8.78 13.78
C VAL A 107 -2.03 8.53 15.21
N VAL A 108 -1.86 7.27 15.64
CA VAL A 108 -1.43 6.95 17.03
C VAL A 108 0.07 7.19 17.21
N SER A 109 0.89 6.88 16.20
CA SER A 109 2.33 7.18 16.19
C SER A 109 2.60 8.69 16.20
N ILE A 110 1.83 9.48 15.45
CA ILE A 110 2.00 10.94 15.40
C ILE A 110 1.68 11.57 16.76
N SER A 111 0.62 11.13 17.44
CA SER A 111 0.20 11.69 18.73
C SER A 111 1.24 11.45 19.83
N LYS A 112 1.76 10.22 19.95
CA LYS A 112 2.83 9.86 20.89
C LYS A 112 4.14 10.60 20.58
N LEU A 113 4.49 10.69 19.29
CA LEU A 113 5.66 11.43 18.84
C LEU A 113 5.55 12.91 19.20
N LYS A 114 4.39 13.53 18.97
CA LYS A 114 4.10 14.92 19.30
C LYS A 114 4.21 15.19 20.80
N GLU A 115 3.66 14.33 21.65
CA GLU A 115 3.81 14.44 23.12
C GLU A 115 5.28 14.34 23.55
N SER A 116 6.04 13.39 23.00
CA SER A 116 7.47 13.23 23.29
C SER A 116 8.29 14.45 22.87
N LEU A 117 8.05 14.97 21.65
CA LEU A 117 8.70 16.17 21.14
C LEU A 117 8.31 17.42 21.93
N GLN A 118 7.05 17.55 22.34
CA GLN A 118 6.63 18.64 23.21
C GLN A 118 7.35 18.58 24.56
N SER A 119 7.41 17.42 25.19
CA SER A 119 8.12 17.28 26.47
C SER A 119 9.59 17.67 26.36
N ALA A 120 10.27 17.31 25.26
CA ALA A 120 11.69 17.59 25.07
C ALA A 120 12.02 19.01 24.60
N ILE A 121 11.13 19.69 23.86
CA ILE A 121 11.48 20.89 23.08
C ILE A 121 10.45 22.03 23.15
N SER A 122 9.35 21.88 23.89
CA SER A 122 8.27 22.88 23.99
C SER A 122 8.74 24.26 24.47
N SER A 123 9.82 24.34 25.25
CA SER A 123 10.36 25.61 25.73
C SER A 123 11.08 26.44 24.65
N ARG A 124 11.35 25.88 23.47
CA ARG A 124 12.23 26.50 22.46
C ARG A 124 11.64 26.60 21.07
N ILE A 125 10.61 25.82 20.74
CA ILE A 125 10.04 25.74 19.40
C ILE A 125 8.53 25.92 19.47
N PRO A 126 7.92 26.76 18.62
CA PRO A 126 6.48 26.88 18.53
C PRO A 126 5.80 25.54 18.18
N HIS A 127 4.63 25.32 18.78
CA HIS A 127 3.87 24.08 18.67
C HIS A 127 3.52 23.69 17.23
N GLU A 128 3.23 24.67 16.36
CA GLU A 128 2.91 24.43 14.96
C GLU A 128 4.05 23.75 14.19
N TRP A 129 5.30 24.04 14.55
CA TRP A 129 6.46 23.42 13.91
C TRP A 129 6.67 21.99 14.39
N ILE A 130 6.44 21.74 15.70
CA ILE A 130 6.51 20.38 16.26
C ILE A 130 5.49 19.48 15.56
N GLU A 131 4.29 19.99 15.30
CA GLU A 131 3.24 19.25 14.58
C GLU A 131 3.63 18.95 13.13
N LYS A 132 4.15 19.93 12.39
CA LYS A 132 4.65 19.72 11.02
C LYS A 132 5.78 18.69 10.97
N ILE A 133 6.74 18.77 11.90
CA ILE A 133 7.85 17.81 11.99
C ILE A 133 7.31 16.42 12.29
N ALA A 134 6.44 16.27 13.28
CA ALA A 134 5.89 14.96 13.65
C ALA A 134 5.14 14.32 12.49
N GLN A 135 4.30 15.09 11.79
CA GLN A 135 3.55 14.59 10.64
C GLN A 135 4.48 14.18 9.50
N LYS A 136 5.41 15.06 9.09
CA LYS A 136 6.36 14.76 8.01
C LYS A 136 7.31 13.62 8.34
N ALA A 137 7.76 13.51 9.60
CA ALA A 137 8.59 12.41 10.05
C ALA A 137 7.84 11.09 9.96
N SER A 138 6.58 11.02 10.39
CA SER A 138 5.77 9.80 10.27
C SER A 138 5.49 9.41 8.81
N ASP A 139 5.25 10.39 7.94
CA ASP A 139 5.03 10.13 6.51
C ASP A 139 6.30 9.57 5.83
N LEU A 140 7.47 10.11 6.17
CA LEU A 140 8.74 9.76 5.54
C LEU A 140 9.45 8.57 6.20
N PHE A 141 9.04 8.16 7.40
CA PHE A 141 9.70 7.08 8.14
C PHE A 141 9.66 5.73 7.39
N ASN A 142 8.59 5.45 6.66
CA ASN A 142 8.45 4.23 5.84
C ASN A 142 8.95 4.42 4.38
N SER A 143 9.50 5.58 4.06
CA SER A 143 10.00 5.89 2.71
C SER A 143 11.34 5.18 2.46
N PRO A 144 11.62 4.70 1.23
CA PRO A 144 12.91 4.09 0.85
C PRO A 144 14.08 5.10 0.79
N MET A 145 13.86 6.34 1.22
CA MET A 145 14.80 7.45 1.16
C MET A 145 15.91 7.33 2.21
N SER A 146 17.10 7.86 1.92
CA SER A 146 18.21 7.85 2.89
C SER A 146 17.90 8.71 4.11
N ILE A 147 18.53 8.42 5.26
CA ILE A 147 18.28 9.21 6.48
C ILE A 147 18.67 10.68 6.29
N ALA A 148 19.69 10.97 5.48
CA ALA A 148 20.11 12.34 5.17
C ALA A 148 18.99 13.08 4.42
N ASP A 149 18.41 12.45 3.40
CA ASP A 149 17.39 13.04 2.57
C ASP A 149 16.06 13.18 3.34
N GLN A 150 15.71 12.21 4.20
CA GLN A 150 14.55 12.31 5.09
C GLN A 150 14.66 13.52 6.02
N LEU A 151 15.85 13.76 6.60
CA LEU A 151 16.08 14.92 7.47
C LEU A 151 15.92 16.25 6.73
N VAL A 152 16.41 16.32 5.49
CA VAL A 152 16.31 17.52 4.65
C VAL A 152 14.85 17.84 4.35
N GLU A 153 14.06 16.84 3.93
CA GLU A 153 12.63 17.01 3.64
C GLU A 153 11.83 17.45 4.88
N ILE A 154 12.09 16.83 6.03
CA ILE A 154 11.41 17.20 7.28
C ILE A 154 11.80 18.63 7.69
N ALA A 155 13.09 18.99 7.63
CA ALA A 155 13.57 20.31 8.00
C ALA A 155 13.09 21.41 7.03
N ALA A 156 13.01 21.11 5.73
CA ALA A 156 12.52 22.02 4.70
C ALA A 156 11.04 22.40 4.91
N SER A 157 10.24 21.50 5.52
CA SER A 157 8.84 21.81 5.87
C SER A 157 8.70 22.90 6.94
N VAL A 158 9.76 23.14 7.72
CA VAL A 158 9.82 24.09 8.83
C VAL A 158 10.59 25.36 8.44
N VAL A 159 11.69 25.22 7.70
CA VAL A 159 12.55 26.33 7.31
C VAL A 159 12.68 26.36 5.78
N PRO A 160 11.64 26.80 5.05
CA PRO A 160 11.64 26.83 3.59
C PRO A 160 12.56 27.93 3.01
N ALA A 161 13.04 28.86 3.84
CA ALA A 161 13.95 29.91 3.41
C ALA A 161 15.35 29.39 3.04
N LEU A 162 15.75 28.24 3.60
CA LEU A 162 17.07 27.65 3.38
C LEU A 162 17.01 26.59 2.27
N GLY A 163 17.96 26.63 1.34
CA GLY A 163 18.02 25.68 0.22
C GLY A 163 18.27 24.23 0.68
N ALA A 164 17.79 23.26 -0.11
CA ALA A 164 17.99 21.84 0.18
C ALA A 164 19.47 21.44 0.25
N ASP A 165 20.34 22.07 -0.56
CA ASP A 165 21.78 21.84 -0.54
C ASP A 165 22.41 22.25 0.79
N ASP A 166 22.01 23.39 1.35
CA ASP A 166 22.50 23.88 2.64
C ASP A 166 22.00 23.01 3.80
N LEU A 167 20.73 22.61 3.76
CA LEU A 167 20.15 21.65 4.70
C LEU A 167 20.87 20.30 4.66
N SER A 168 21.30 19.85 3.47
CA SER A 168 22.06 18.60 3.33
C SER A 168 23.39 18.67 4.06
N VAL A 169 24.08 19.83 4.04
CA VAL A 169 25.33 20.04 4.77
C VAL A 169 25.10 19.96 6.27
N LEU A 170 23.97 20.48 6.76
CA LEU A 170 23.58 20.41 8.17
C LEU A 170 23.14 19.01 8.61
N ALA A 171 22.60 18.19 7.71
CA ALA A 171 22.16 16.82 7.98
C ALA A 171 23.33 15.81 8.01
N ARG A 172 24.44 16.08 7.32
CA ARG A 172 25.62 15.18 7.25
C ARG A 172 26.14 14.68 8.60
N PRO A 173 26.29 15.50 9.65
CA PRO A 173 26.76 15.04 10.95
C PRO A 173 25.85 13.98 11.58
N TYR A 174 24.54 14.05 11.30
CA TYR A 174 23.55 13.10 11.81
C TYR A 174 23.47 11.83 10.95
N ALA A 175 23.58 11.98 9.63
CA ALA A 175 23.45 10.85 8.70
C ALA A 175 24.72 9.99 8.59
N TYR A 176 25.90 10.60 8.67
CA TYR A 176 27.18 9.95 8.39
C TYR A 176 28.19 10.15 9.53
N ALA A 177 27.79 9.86 10.77
CA ALA A 177 28.66 9.93 11.94
C ALA A 177 29.75 8.83 11.91
N MET A 178 30.80 8.99 11.10
CA MET A 178 32.00 8.14 11.11
C MET A 178 33.09 8.63 12.08
N ARG A 179 32.92 9.84 12.63
CA ARG A 179 33.79 10.43 13.65
C ARG A 179 33.03 10.34 14.98
N SER A 180 33.69 9.86 16.02
CA SER A 180 33.15 9.39 17.32
C SER A 180 32.31 10.38 18.16
N GLU A 181 31.85 11.48 17.59
CA GLU A 181 31.00 12.46 18.25
C GLU A 181 29.59 12.40 17.65
N THR A 182 28.71 11.62 18.27
CA THR A 182 27.29 11.59 17.89
C THR A 182 26.68 12.94 18.24
N THR A 183 26.28 13.72 17.23
CA THR A 183 25.56 14.98 17.45
C THR A 183 24.17 14.66 18.00
N THR A 184 23.94 14.96 19.27
CA THR A 184 22.62 14.80 19.91
C THR A 184 21.86 16.12 19.90
N LEU A 185 20.53 16.02 20.03
CA LEU A 185 19.63 17.17 20.14
C LEU A 185 20.10 18.16 21.23
N GLU A 186 20.48 17.65 22.40
CA GLU A 186 20.98 18.49 23.50
C GLU A 186 22.27 19.24 23.17
N SER A 187 23.22 18.59 22.49
CA SER A 187 24.46 19.24 22.08
C SER A 187 24.22 20.38 21.11
N THR A 188 23.24 20.24 20.22
CA THR A 188 22.84 21.34 19.32
C THR A 188 22.05 22.43 20.02
N LEU A 189 21.16 22.09 20.94
CA LEU A 189 20.46 23.09 21.76
C LEU A 189 21.44 23.91 22.61
N LYS A 190 22.49 23.28 23.15
CA LYS A 190 23.56 23.99 23.88
C LYS A 190 24.36 24.94 22.98
N LYS A 191 24.61 24.57 21.72
CA LYS A 191 25.35 25.40 20.75
C LYS A 191 24.56 26.63 20.28
N VAL A 192 23.24 26.49 20.14
CA VAL A 192 22.34 27.57 19.67
C VAL A 192 21.95 28.52 20.81
N GLY A 193 22.24 28.16 22.07
CA GLY A 193 22.01 29.03 23.22
C GLY A 193 20.53 29.10 23.63
N GLY A 194 20.24 29.85 24.70
CA GLY A 194 18.93 29.98 25.38
C GLY A 194 17.80 30.70 24.64
N HIS A 195 18.03 31.10 23.39
CA HIS A 195 17.17 32.09 22.73
C HIS A 195 15.84 31.49 22.26
N GLU A 196 14.79 32.33 22.26
CA GLU A 196 13.49 32.01 21.68
C GLU A 196 13.61 31.85 20.16
N TRP A 197 12.83 30.93 19.58
CA TRP A 197 12.83 30.59 18.15
C TRP A 197 12.87 31.79 17.20
N ASN A 198 12.09 32.84 17.49
CA ASN A 198 11.94 34.01 16.64
C ASN A 198 13.18 34.93 16.62
N ASN A 199 14.09 34.78 17.59
CA ASN A 199 15.33 35.57 17.67
C ASN A 199 16.54 34.82 17.08
N LEU A 200 16.35 33.57 16.64
CA LEU A 200 17.40 32.75 16.03
C LEU A 200 17.64 33.16 14.58
N SER A 201 18.88 33.06 14.13
CA SER A 201 19.23 33.17 12.71
C SER A 201 18.61 32.01 11.91
N GLU A 202 18.34 32.22 10.63
CA GLU A 202 17.83 31.19 9.71
C GLU A 202 18.68 29.90 9.75
N ILE A 203 20.02 30.05 9.83
CA ILE A 203 20.94 28.90 9.91
C ILE A 203 20.85 28.16 11.26
N GLU A 204 20.51 28.87 12.33
CA GLU A 204 20.32 28.30 13.66
C GLU A 204 18.98 27.57 13.74
N GLN A 205 17.92 28.16 13.22
CA GLN A 205 16.61 27.52 13.08
C GLN A 205 16.72 26.23 12.26
N ALA A 206 17.46 26.26 11.14
CA ALA A 206 17.71 25.09 10.31
C ALA A 206 18.52 24.00 11.04
N ARG A 207 19.51 24.37 11.85
CA ARG A 207 20.26 23.40 12.67
C ARG A 207 19.37 22.74 13.71
N VAL A 208 18.53 23.52 14.39
CA VAL A 208 17.58 22.99 15.38
C VAL A 208 16.55 22.10 14.69
N SER A 209 15.99 22.50 13.53
CA SER A 209 15.00 21.70 12.82
C SER A 209 15.56 20.35 12.36
N VAL A 210 16.78 20.32 11.82
CA VAL A 210 17.48 19.06 11.45
C VAL A 210 17.73 18.18 12.69
N ALA A 211 18.17 18.77 13.80
CA ALA A 211 18.40 18.04 15.04
C ALA A 211 17.11 17.42 15.60
N VAL A 212 16.00 18.15 15.52
CA VAL A 212 14.68 17.72 15.97
C VAL A 212 14.10 16.66 15.05
N ALA A 213 14.26 16.81 13.73
CA ALA A 213 13.88 15.78 12.76
C ALA A 213 14.60 14.46 13.02
N TYR A 214 15.91 14.52 13.33
CA TYR A 214 16.69 13.34 13.68
C TYR A 214 16.20 12.68 14.96
N TYR A 215 15.95 13.47 15.99
CA TYR A 215 15.39 12.97 17.24
C TYR A 215 14.00 12.33 17.03
N ALA A 216 13.16 12.91 16.18
CA ALA A 216 11.84 12.37 15.86
C ALA A 216 11.93 11.00 15.17
N LEU A 217 12.80 10.86 14.17
CA LEU A 217 13.03 9.57 13.49
C LEU A 217 13.62 8.52 14.45
N GLN A 218 14.50 8.94 15.37
CA GLN A 218 15.07 8.05 16.37
C GLN A 218 14.02 7.57 17.38
N GLN A 219 13.06 8.42 17.76
CA GLN A 219 11.94 8.02 18.61
C GLN A 219 10.99 7.03 17.90
N LEU A 220 10.72 7.24 16.61
CA LEU A 220 9.96 6.28 15.80
C LEU A 220 10.68 4.93 15.70
N LYS A 221 11.98 4.94 15.46
CA LYS A 221 12.80 3.72 15.43
C LYS A 221 12.82 2.99 16.78
N ASN A 222 12.99 3.71 17.88
CA ASN A 222 12.99 3.11 19.22
C ASN A 222 11.61 2.54 19.58
N SER A 223 10.54 3.18 19.12
CA SER A 223 9.18 2.66 19.30
C SER A 223 8.95 1.34 18.55
N GLN A 224 9.66 1.12 17.44
CA GLN A 224 9.64 -0.16 16.70
C GLN A 224 10.60 -1.22 17.25
N ALA A 225 11.70 -0.81 17.90
CA ALA A 225 12.74 -1.74 18.38
C ALA A 225 12.44 -2.36 19.75
N ILE A 226 11.36 -1.93 20.40
CA ILE A 226 10.88 -2.49 21.68
C ILE A 226 9.86 -3.63 21.44
N ASP A 227 9.46 -3.85 20.18
CA ASP A 227 8.79 -5.07 19.69
C ASP A 227 9.84 -6.10 19.19
#